data_AF-A0A1W2A0B7-F1
#
_entry.id   AF-A0A1W2A0B7-F1
#
_cell.length_a   1.000
_cell.length_b   1.000
_cell.length_c   1.000
_cell.angle_alpha   90.00
_cell.angle_beta   90.00
_cell.angle_gamma   90.00
#
_symmetry.space_group_name_H-M   'P 1'
#
loop_
_entity.id
_entity.type
_entity.pdbx_description
1 polymer ?
#
loop_
_entity_poly.entity_id
_entity_poly.type
_entity_poly.pdbx_seq_one_letter_code
_entity_poly.pdbx_strand_id
1 'polypeptide(L)'
;MKRSLLTLSISILTLSLLAQEKEKMQTNDLKIAEQLKSGNSKDVLFSFFQLGLKGLTSDNKSLTFNSTLFALKLKSNPKLLKDNLLTKENFSRNLQFNIKLNLDSSYKFKGLTGGITYAIVNQRDHQLAVFTSGHLQKKIKIDSLHTEYFQRLKEASAKLLLTKDIPVEKKKEQLAAFNYSIDYMERTGLTDSIPDFILNTFEDKGKKLALQHEELIKMRKEAYSMIDKGWLWTISANGTTDHLNQFKSGALSTVILKGNNPELDIRSTFSYVDTLVITKISQVKLSSAAGLNFALLKSETGNLIEFKPYLAYELILKNPIANEEKSVFFANADLRIRITQNLWLPFTLKYDLEKNNFLGFLNVSLNLNPLK
;
A
#
# COMPACT_ATOMS: atom_id res chain seq x y z
N MET A 1 49.27 -13.53 16.38
CA MET A 1 48.86 -12.97 15.07
C MET A 1 47.68 -13.68 14.40
N LYS A 2 47.65 -15.02 14.25
CA LYS A 2 46.53 -15.70 13.56
C LYS A 2 45.16 -15.58 14.27
N ARG A 3 45.13 -15.59 15.61
CA ARG A 3 43.88 -15.44 16.38
C ARG A 3 43.29 -14.03 16.32
N SER A 4 44.13 -13.00 16.33
CA SER A 4 43.71 -11.59 16.27
C SER A 4 43.22 -11.16 14.88
N LEU A 5 43.77 -11.76 13.81
CA LEU A 5 43.24 -11.60 12.44
C LEU A 5 41.87 -12.26 12.29
N LEU A 6 41.67 -13.46 12.86
CA LEU A 6 40.38 -14.16 12.79
C LEU A 6 39.27 -13.39 13.52
N THR A 7 39.53 -12.85 14.73
CA THR A 7 38.55 -12.01 15.44
C THR A 7 38.23 -10.73 14.68
N LEU A 8 39.23 -10.08 14.07
CA LEU A 8 39.00 -8.87 13.28
C LEU A 8 38.16 -9.16 12.01
N SER A 9 38.44 -10.27 11.32
CA SER A 9 37.64 -10.73 10.16
C SER A 9 36.20 -11.06 10.55
N ILE A 10 35.99 -11.75 11.68
CA ILE A 10 34.66 -12.06 12.20
C ILE A 10 33.91 -10.77 12.58
N SER A 11 34.58 -9.81 13.23
CA SER A 11 33.97 -8.50 13.56
C SER A 11 33.55 -7.71 12.31
N ILE A 12 34.39 -7.67 11.27
CA ILE A 12 34.08 -6.98 10.00
C ILE A 12 32.93 -7.68 9.24
N LEU A 13 32.89 -9.02 9.25
CA LEU A 13 31.76 -9.79 8.72
C LEU A 13 30.47 -9.56 9.51
N THR A 14 30.52 -9.48 10.85
CA THR A 14 29.33 -9.21 11.67
C THR A 14 28.77 -7.79 11.50
N LEU A 15 29.63 -6.78 11.31
CA LEU A 15 29.22 -5.39 11.08
C LEU A 15 28.57 -5.19 9.70
N SER A 16 29.08 -5.89 8.68
CA SER A 16 28.51 -5.86 7.33
C SER A 16 27.18 -6.61 7.24
N LEU A 17 27.03 -7.72 7.97
CA LEU A 17 25.75 -8.43 8.14
C LEU A 17 24.71 -7.55 8.84
N LEU A 18 25.04 -6.90 9.96
CA LEU A 18 24.11 -6.03 10.70
C LEU A 18 23.61 -4.82 9.88
N ALA A 19 24.46 -4.28 9.00
CA ALA A 19 24.09 -3.18 8.12
C ALA A 19 23.15 -3.62 6.98
N GLN A 20 23.37 -4.81 6.40
CA GLN A 20 22.47 -5.40 5.40
C GLN A 20 21.13 -5.85 6.02
N GLU A 21 21.15 -6.38 7.24
CA GLU A 21 19.95 -6.81 7.99
C GLU A 21 18.97 -5.65 8.23
N LYS A 22 19.47 -4.46 8.62
CA LYS A 22 18.62 -3.27 8.84
C LYS A 22 17.93 -2.78 7.55
N GLU A 23 18.62 -2.84 6.42
CA GLU A 23 18.08 -2.43 5.12
C GLU A 23 17.01 -3.43 4.62
N LYS A 24 17.28 -4.73 4.74
CA LYS A 24 16.29 -5.79 4.44
C LYS A 24 15.05 -5.71 5.34
N MET A 25 15.22 -5.47 6.63
CA MET A 25 14.13 -5.36 7.61
C MET A 25 13.15 -4.22 7.28
N GLN A 26 13.66 -3.03 6.95
CA GLN A 26 12.81 -1.90 6.53
C GLN A 26 12.02 -2.23 5.26
N THR A 27 12.61 -2.95 4.29
CA THR A 27 11.87 -3.33 3.07
C THR A 27 10.75 -4.34 3.33
N ASN A 28 10.88 -5.22 4.32
CA ASN A 28 9.83 -6.18 4.66
C ASN A 28 8.67 -5.53 5.42
N ASP A 29 8.98 -4.62 6.36
CA ASP A 29 7.96 -3.86 7.09
C ASP A 29 7.09 -3.01 6.15
N LEU A 30 7.71 -2.41 5.12
CA LEU A 30 6.99 -1.71 4.07
C LEU A 30 6.09 -2.64 3.24
N LYS A 31 6.52 -3.88 2.95
CA LYS A 31 5.72 -4.87 2.24
C LYS A 31 4.50 -5.31 3.05
N ILE A 32 4.68 -5.60 4.34
CA ILE A 32 3.60 -5.97 5.26
C ILE A 32 2.59 -4.82 5.38
N ALA A 33 3.07 -3.59 5.57
CA ALA A 33 2.23 -2.40 5.63
C ALA A 33 1.39 -2.23 4.35
N GLU A 34 1.98 -2.38 3.17
CA GLU A 34 1.25 -2.29 1.90
C GLU A 34 0.18 -3.39 1.74
N GLN A 35 0.40 -4.58 2.27
CA GLN A 35 -0.58 -5.67 2.21
C GLN A 35 -1.81 -5.40 3.09
N LEU A 36 -1.59 -4.78 4.25
CA LEU A 36 -2.64 -4.52 5.24
C LEU A 36 -3.61 -3.41 4.83
N LYS A 37 -3.15 -2.44 4.04
CA LYS A 37 -3.98 -1.31 3.56
C LYS A 37 -5.29 -1.77 2.92
N SER A 38 -6.37 -1.10 3.29
CA SER A 38 -7.68 -1.26 2.65
C SER A 38 -7.65 -0.85 1.18
N GLY A 39 -8.56 -1.39 0.37
CA GLY A 39 -8.70 -0.96 -1.01
C GLY A 39 -9.00 0.54 -1.09
N ASN A 40 -9.79 1.03 -0.13
CA ASN A 40 -10.18 2.44 -0.06
C ASN A 40 -9.00 3.39 0.24
N SER A 41 -8.10 3.00 1.16
CA SER A 41 -6.89 3.78 1.42
C SER A 41 -5.95 3.80 0.22
N LYS A 42 -5.82 2.66 -0.48
CA LYS A 42 -5.01 2.58 -1.70
C LYS A 42 -5.56 3.52 -2.77
N ASP A 43 -6.88 3.58 -2.96
CA ASP A 43 -7.49 4.47 -3.96
C ASP A 43 -7.23 5.98 -3.74
N VAL A 44 -7.02 6.40 -2.49
CA VAL A 44 -6.90 7.82 -2.12
C VAL A 44 -5.44 8.30 -2.18
N LEU A 45 -4.51 7.49 -1.66
CA LEU A 45 -3.09 7.81 -1.66
C LEU A 45 -2.27 6.52 -1.79
N PHE A 46 -1.59 6.37 -2.92
CA PHE A 46 -0.70 5.23 -3.15
C PHE A 46 0.61 5.42 -2.40
N SER A 47 1.25 4.33 -2.01
CA SER A 47 2.62 4.41 -1.46
C SER A 47 3.69 4.46 -2.53
N PHE A 48 3.44 3.78 -3.66
CA PHE A 48 4.40 3.61 -4.73
C PHE A 48 3.75 3.83 -6.10
N PHE A 49 3.73 2.81 -6.96
CA PHE A 49 3.18 2.90 -8.31
C PHE A 49 1.82 2.18 -8.41
N GLN A 50 0.88 2.74 -9.15
CA GLN A 50 -0.34 2.03 -9.54
C GLN A 50 -0.54 2.14 -11.04
N LEU A 51 -0.93 1.03 -11.66
CA LEU A 51 -1.48 0.99 -13.01
C LEU A 51 -2.93 0.51 -12.97
N GLY A 52 -3.86 1.31 -13.45
CA GLY A 52 -5.29 0.97 -13.45
C GLY A 52 -5.90 1.03 -14.83
N LEU A 53 -6.77 0.06 -15.15
CA LEU A 53 -7.63 0.10 -16.33
C LEU A 53 -9.07 0.33 -15.88
N LYS A 54 -9.66 1.47 -16.25
CA LYS A 54 -11.04 1.80 -15.85
C LYS A 54 -12.00 1.71 -17.04
N GLY A 55 -13.25 1.31 -16.75
CA GLY A 55 -14.34 1.34 -17.72
C GLY A 55 -14.21 0.33 -18.88
N LEU A 56 -13.65 -0.85 -18.64
CA LEU A 56 -13.38 -1.87 -19.67
C LEU A 56 -14.62 -2.23 -20.52
N THR A 57 -15.81 -2.23 -19.91
CA THR A 57 -17.10 -2.51 -20.57
C THR A 57 -17.87 -1.26 -20.98
N SER A 58 -17.31 -0.07 -20.78
CA SER A 58 -17.98 1.20 -21.04
C SER A 58 -17.45 1.89 -22.31
N ASP A 59 -18.18 2.91 -22.76
CA ASP A 59 -17.81 3.74 -23.92
C ASP A 59 -16.60 4.63 -23.68
N ASN A 60 -16.22 4.83 -22.41
CA ASN A 60 -15.06 5.62 -22.01
C ASN A 60 -14.11 4.73 -21.23
N LYS A 61 -13.03 4.32 -21.90
CA LYS A 61 -11.97 3.52 -21.32
C LYS A 61 -10.85 4.43 -20.84
N SER A 62 -10.06 4.01 -19.84
CA SER A 62 -8.85 4.76 -19.50
C SER A 62 -7.76 3.89 -18.90
N LEU A 63 -6.51 4.23 -19.22
CA LEU A 63 -5.31 3.73 -18.55
C LEU A 63 -4.82 4.80 -17.59
N THR A 64 -4.55 4.42 -16.34
CA THR A 64 -4.14 5.34 -15.28
C THR A 64 -2.81 4.92 -14.71
N PHE A 65 -1.94 5.89 -14.47
CA PHE A 65 -0.70 5.76 -13.74
C PHE A 65 -0.70 6.71 -12.55
N ASN A 66 -0.37 6.20 -11.37
CA ASN A 66 -0.19 6.98 -10.16
C ASN A 66 1.18 6.72 -9.56
N SER A 67 1.81 7.77 -9.04
CA SER A 67 3.05 7.66 -8.26
C SER A 67 3.16 8.75 -7.21
N THR A 68 3.74 8.43 -6.05
CA THR A 68 4.26 9.47 -5.13
C THR A 68 5.57 10.06 -5.65
N LEU A 69 5.87 11.30 -5.27
CA LEU A 69 7.19 11.89 -5.51
C LEU A 69 8.28 11.07 -4.80
N PHE A 70 7.98 10.56 -3.60
CA PHE A 70 8.88 9.73 -2.84
C PHE A 70 9.26 8.44 -3.57
N ALA A 71 8.31 7.74 -4.20
CA ALA A 71 8.60 6.53 -4.95
C ALA A 71 9.58 6.77 -6.11
N LEU A 72 9.46 7.91 -6.80
CA LEU A 72 10.40 8.31 -7.85
C LEU A 72 11.79 8.60 -7.27
N LYS A 73 11.85 9.36 -6.17
CA LYS A 73 13.11 9.66 -5.47
C LYS A 73 13.78 8.39 -4.96
N LEU A 74 13.01 7.47 -4.38
CA LEU A 74 13.48 6.19 -3.86
C LEU A 74 14.07 5.31 -4.94
N LYS A 75 13.46 5.27 -6.14
CA LYS A 75 13.98 4.52 -7.27
C LYS A 75 15.36 5.01 -7.72
N SER A 76 15.61 6.32 -7.63
CA SER A 76 16.90 6.93 -7.94
C SER A 76 17.90 6.81 -6.79
N ASN A 77 17.43 6.88 -5.54
CA ASN A 77 18.27 6.82 -4.34
C ASN A 77 17.66 5.91 -3.25
N PRO A 78 18.04 4.62 -3.23
CA PRO A 78 17.56 3.67 -2.21
C PRO A 78 17.91 4.06 -0.77
N LYS A 79 18.96 4.89 -0.56
CA LYS A 79 19.39 5.31 0.78
C LYS A 79 18.32 6.13 1.52
N LEU A 80 17.30 6.63 0.82
CA LEU A 80 16.17 7.36 1.40
C LEU A 80 15.31 6.50 2.35
N LEU A 81 15.47 5.17 2.35
CA LEU A 81 14.81 4.29 3.33
C LEU A 81 15.37 4.44 4.75
N LYS A 82 16.59 4.96 4.92
CA LYS A 82 17.20 5.13 6.25
C LYS A 82 16.37 6.11 7.08
N ASP A 83 16.05 5.76 8.33
CA ASP A 83 15.12 6.50 9.23
C ASP A 83 15.36 8.02 9.25
N ASN A 84 16.62 8.46 9.36
CA ASN A 84 16.98 9.88 9.41
C ASN A 84 16.73 10.65 8.11
N LEU A 85 16.71 9.95 6.97
CA LEU A 85 16.39 10.53 5.67
C LEU A 85 14.89 10.39 5.38
N LEU A 86 14.28 9.25 5.75
CA LEU A 86 12.86 8.96 5.57
C LEU A 86 11.96 10.00 6.27
N THR A 87 12.29 10.37 7.51
CA THR A 87 11.59 11.40 8.29
C THR A 87 11.61 12.78 7.64
N LYS A 88 12.67 13.10 6.88
CA LYS A 88 12.81 14.38 6.16
C LYS A 88 12.00 14.42 4.86
N GLU A 89 11.51 13.29 4.40
CA GLU A 89 10.81 13.15 3.12
C GLU A 89 9.28 13.31 3.25
N ASN A 90 8.79 13.93 4.32
CA ASN A 90 7.35 14.06 4.57
C ASN A 90 6.57 14.68 3.40
N PHE A 91 7.12 15.72 2.76
CA PHE A 91 6.47 16.34 1.60
C PHE A 91 6.36 15.38 0.41
N SER A 92 7.47 14.74 0.02
CA SER A 92 7.51 13.88 -1.16
C SER A 92 6.64 12.62 -1.00
N ARG A 93 6.44 12.20 0.25
CA ARG A 93 5.62 11.04 0.62
C ARG A 93 4.12 11.33 0.62
N ASN A 94 3.75 12.58 0.87
CA ASN A 94 2.36 13.03 0.85
C ASN A 94 1.94 13.64 -0.50
N LEU A 95 2.87 13.83 -1.43
CA LEU A 95 2.60 14.32 -2.78
C LEU A 95 2.55 13.17 -3.80
N GLN A 96 1.43 13.06 -4.52
CA GLN A 96 1.19 12.12 -5.59
C GLN A 96 0.91 12.84 -6.91
N PHE A 97 1.38 12.26 -8.02
CA PHE A 97 1.01 12.62 -9.38
C PHE A 97 0.11 11.54 -9.99
N ASN A 98 -0.89 11.97 -10.73
CA ASN A 98 -1.78 11.13 -11.52
C ASN A 98 -1.65 11.50 -13.00
N ILE A 99 -1.47 10.50 -13.85
CA ILE A 99 -1.55 10.63 -15.30
C ILE A 99 -2.57 9.60 -15.78
N LYS A 100 -3.47 10.01 -16.66
CA LYS A 100 -4.52 9.15 -17.20
C LYS A 100 -4.68 9.40 -18.70
N LEU A 101 -4.57 8.32 -19.46
CA LEU A 101 -4.85 8.27 -20.88
C LEU A 101 -6.35 7.97 -21.06
N ASN A 102 -7.09 8.89 -21.68
CA ASN A 102 -8.51 8.69 -21.99
C ASN A 102 -8.65 8.03 -23.37
N LEU A 103 -9.46 6.99 -23.44
CA LEU A 103 -9.70 6.19 -24.63
C LEU A 103 -11.20 6.08 -24.93
N ASP A 104 -11.55 5.91 -26.21
CA ASP A 104 -12.92 5.61 -26.63
C ASP A 104 -13.25 4.12 -26.57
N SER A 105 -14.44 3.75 -27.06
CA SER A 105 -14.91 2.37 -27.10
C SER A 105 -14.02 1.46 -27.96
N SER A 106 -13.37 2.02 -28.99
CA SER A 106 -12.43 1.37 -29.92
C SER A 106 -10.96 1.53 -29.53
N TYR A 107 -10.65 1.91 -28.28
CA TYR A 107 -9.30 2.15 -27.77
C TYR A 107 -8.52 3.28 -28.48
N LYS A 108 -9.20 4.19 -29.18
CA LYS A 108 -8.57 5.39 -29.75
C LYS A 108 -8.39 6.46 -28.70
N PHE A 109 -7.30 7.22 -28.81
CA PHE A 109 -6.98 8.31 -27.91
C PHE A 109 -8.03 9.43 -27.95
N LYS A 110 -8.57 9.79 -26.79
CA LYS A 110 -9.54 10.89 -26.61
C LYS A 110 -8.97 12.11 -25.88
N GLY A 111 -7.80 11.99 -25.27
CA GLY A 111 -7.17 13.05 -24.51
C GLY A 111 -6.42 12.57 -23.26
N LEU A 112 -5.80 13.50 -22.54
CA LEU A 112 -4.97 13.19 -21.38
C LEU A 112 -5.53 13.90 -20.14
N THR A 113 -5.52 13.23 -19.00
CA THR A 113 -5.79 13.84 -17.70
C THR A 113 -4.51 13.80 -16.87
N GLY A 114 -4.11 14.95 -16.36
CA GLY A 114 -2.99 15.09 -15.42
C GLY A 114 -3.49 15.67 -14.11
N GLY A 115 -2.87 15.30 -12.99
CA GLY A 115 -3.23 15.85 -11.70
C GLY A 115 -2.21 15.61 -10.60
N ILE A 116 -2.42 16.34 -9.51
CA ILE A 116 -1.68 16.20 -8.26
C ILE A 116 -2.64 15.92 -7.11
N THR A 117 -2.18 15.19 -6.11
CA THR A 117 -2.87 14.98 -4.84
C THR A 117 -1.88 15.20 -3.71
N TYR A 118 -2.28 15.97 -2.71
CA TYR A 118 -1.49 16.21 -1.51
C TYR A 118 -2.28 15.81 -0.28
N ALA A 119 -1.67 15.02 0.61
CA ALA A 119 -2.25 14.70 1.90
C ALA A 119 -1.93 15.79 2.93
N ILE A 120 -2.97 16.54 3.34
CA ILE A 120 -2.89 17.57 4.38
C ILE A 120 -2.68 16.90 5.74
N VAL A 121 -3.44 15.83 5.99
CA VAL A 121 -3.31 14.98 7.17
C VAL A 121 -3.09 13.56 6.70
N ASN A 122 -2.02 12.92 7.16
CA ASN A 122 -1.74 11.53 6.86
C ASN A 122 -1.26 10.78 8.11
N GLN A 123 -2.22 10.38 8.95
CA GLN A 123 -1.95 9.51 10.10
C GLN A 123 -1.96 8.02 9.73
N ARG A 124 -2.12 7.71 8.43
CA ARG A 124 -2.12 6.35 7.87
C ARG A 124 -0.78 6.00 7.24
N ASP A 125 0.23 6.75 7.64
CA ASP A 125 1.54 6.65 7.09
C ASP A 125 2.36 5.56 7.79
N HIS A 126 2.39 4.38 7.18
CA HIS A 126 3.11 3.25 7.75
C HIS A 126 4.64 3.40 7.69
N GLN A 127 5.19 4.29 6.85
CA GLN A 127 6.64 4.47 6.74
C GLN A 127 7.18 5.35 7.87
N LEU A 128 6.34 6.23 8.43
CA LEU A 128 6.64 7.05 9.61
C LEU A 128 5.77 6.65 10.79
N ALA A 129 5.45 5.36 10.90
CA ALA A 129 4.74 4.79 12.04
C ALA A 129 5.41 5.17 13.37
N VAL A 130 5.05 6.33 13.94
CA VAL A 130 5.40 6.70 15.30
C VAL A 130 4.43 5.93 16.18
N PHE A 131 4.84 4.74 16.56
CA PHE A 131 4.21 3.97 17.60
C PHE A 131 4.16 4.85 18.86
N THR A 132 3.01 5.45 19.17
CA THR A 132 2.80 6.30 20.36
C THR A 132 3.13 5.53 21.64
N SER A 133 3.23 6.20 22.79
CA SER A 133 3.81 5.68 24.04
C SER A 133 3.38 4.26 24.48
N GLY A 134 2.14 3.82 24.22
CA GLY A 134 1.71 2.42 24.46
C GLY A 134 2.22 1.40 23.44
N HIS A 135 2.53 1.85 22.22
CA HIS A 135 3.05 1.06 21.11
C HIS A 135 4.58 1.07 21.03
N LEU A 136 5.24 2.06 21.63
CA LEU A 136 6.69 2.08 21.79
C LEU A 136 7.16 0.86 22.58
N GLN A 137 6.41 0.45 23.62
CA GLN A 137 6.68 -0.79 24.35
C GLN A 137 6.51 -2.03 23.48
N LYS A 138 5.52 -2.07 22.59
CA LYS A 138 5.37 -3.16 21.61
C LYS A 138 6.51 -3.16 20.60
N LYS A 139 6.95 -2.00 20.09
CA LYS A 139 8.12 -1.89 19.20
C LYS A 139 9.40 -2.32 19.91
N ILE A 140 9.64 -1.86 21.13
CA ILE A 140 10.79 -2.27 21.95
C ILE A 140 10.75 -3.78 22.20
N LYS A 141 9.57 -4.36 22.49
CA LYS A 141 9.38 -5.81 22.64
C LYS A 141 9.64 -6.56 21.34
N ILE A 142 9.19 -6.01 20.20
CA ILE A 142 9.46 -6.55 18.86
C ILE A 142 10.96 -6.53 18.58
N ASP A 143 11.62 -5.39 18.81
CA ASP A 143 13.05 -5.20 18.58
C ASP A 143 13.88 -6.10 19.51
N SER A 144 13.47 -6.27 20.77
CA SER A 144 14.12 -7.16 21.74
C SER A 144 13.94 -8.63 21.38
N LEU A 145 12.73 -9.06 21.02
CA LEU A 145 12.46 -10.44 20.58
C LEU A 145 13.22 -10.74 19.29
N HIS A 146 13.30 -9.78 18.36
CA HIS A 146 14.07 -9.90 17.14
C HIS A 146 15.57 -10.04 17.45
N THR A 147 16.12 -9.18 18.32
CA THR A 147 17.54 -9.25 18.70
C THR A 147 17.86 -10.59 19.37
N GLU A 148 17.00 -11.06 20.28
CA GLU A 148 17.15 -12.36 20.94
C GLU A 148 17.08 -13.52 19.95
N TYR A 149 16.12 -13.46 19.01
CA TYR A 149 15.94 -14.44 17.94
C TYR A 149 17.20 -14.57 17.07
N PHE A 150 17.72 -13.45 16.55
CA PHE A 150 18.91 -13.44 15.70
C PHE A 150 20.19 -13.81 16.45
N GLN A 151 20.30 -13.43 17.72
CA GLN A 151 21.43 -13.83 18.56
C GLN A 151 21.47 -15.36 18.72
N ARG A 152 20.33 -15.99 18.96
CA ARG A 152 20.22 -17.47 19.07
C ARG A 152 20.53 -18.18 17.77
N LEU A 153 20.14 -17.60 16.63
CA LEU A 153 20.52 -18.10 15.31
C LEU A 153 22.03 -18.03 15.07
N LYS A 154 22.69 -16.94 15.47
CA LYS A 154 24.16 -16.79 15.41
C LYS A 154 24.86 -17.80 16.30
N GLU A 155 24.33 -18.06 17.49
CA GLU A 155 24.86 -19.09 18.40
C GLU A 155 24.75 -20.50 17.80
N ALA A 156 23.63 -20.81 17.14
CA ALA A 156 23.45 -22.10 16.48
C ALA A 156 24.37 -22.30 15.27
N SER A 157 24.53 -21.27 14.43
CA SER A 157 25.47 -21.34 13.29
C SER A 157 26.92 -21.46 13.75
N ALA A 158 27.30 -20.77 14.83
CA ALA A 158 28.61 -20.92 15.46
C ALA A 158 28.82 -22.34 16.02
N LYS A 159 27.82 -22.91 16.70
CA LYS A 159 27.89 -24.28 17.22
C LYS A 159 28.05 -25.32 16.10
N LEU A 160 27.34 -25.13 14.99
CA LEU A 160 27.45 -25.98 13.80
C LEU A 160 28.86 -25.92 13.19
N LEU A 161 29.44 -24.72 13.08
CA LEU A 161 30.82 -24.50 12.60
C LEU A 161 31.88 -25.17 13.48
N LEU A 162 31.68 -25.15 14.81
CA LEU A 162 32.61 -25.67 15.81
C LEU A 162 32.49 -27.19 16.01
N THR A 163 31.45 -27.84 15.45
CA THR A 163 31.26 -29.29 15.56
C THR A 163 32.37 -30.02 14.80
N LYS A 164 33.23 -30.78 15.50
CA LYS A 164 34.45 -31.36 14.92
C LYS A 164 34.19 -32.52 13.95
N ASP A 165 33.04 -33.17 14.08
CA ASP A 165 32.73 -34.42 13.37
C ASP A 165 32.09 -34.23 11.99
N ILE A 166 31.87 -32.98 11.56
CA ILE A 166 31.27 -32.66 10.26
C ILE A 166 32.36 -32.29 9.24
N PRO A 167 32.46 -32.99 8.09
CA PRO A 167 33.35 -32.61 6.99
C PRO A 167 33.16 -31.16 6.55
N VAL A 168 34.23 -30.50 6.10
CA VAL A 168 34.22 -29.07 5.74
C VAL A 168 33.18 -28.76 4.65
N GLU A 169 33.01 -29.67 3.71
CA GLU A 169 32.09 -29.58 2.58
C GLU A 169 30.64 -29.61 3.08
N LYS A 170 30.31 -30.54 4.00
CA LYS A 170 29.00 -30.62 4.65
C LYS A 170 28.72 -29.39 5.51
N LYS A 171 29.73 -28.84 6.20
CA LYS A 171 29.59 -27.57 6.94
C LYS A 171 29.23 -26.41 6.02
N LYS A 172 29.88 -26.31 4.85
CA LYS A 172 29.57 -25.26 3.86
C LYS A 172 28.13 -25.38 3.34
N GLU A 173 27.70 -26.59 3.01
CA GLU A 173 26.34 -26.87 2.55
C GLU A 173 25.29 -26.53 3.61
N GLN A 174 25.50 -26.96 4.86
CA GLN A 174 24.60 -26.65 5.97
C GLN A 174 24.56 -25.15 6.28
N LEU A 175 25.67 -24.42 6.14
CA LEU A 175 25.71 -22.97 6.26
C LEU A 175 24.97 -22.25 5.13
N ALA A 176 25.10 -22.73 3.90
CA ALA A 176 24.36 -22.19 2.76
C ALA A 176 22.85 -22.42 2.95
N ALA A 177 22.45 -23.62 3.37
CA ALA A 177 21.06 -23.93 3.70
C ALA A 177 20.56 -23.07 4.86
N PHE A 178 21.34 -22.90 5.93
CA PHE A 178 21.03 -22.03 7.06
C PHE A 178 20.79 -20.59 6.61
N ASN A 179 21.74 -20.01 5.86
CA ASN A 179 21.63 -18.63 5.36
C ASN A 179 20.41 -18.46 4.45
N TYR A 180 20.13 -19.44 3.59
CA TYR A 180 18.93 -19.44 2.76
C TYR A 180 17.65 -19.47 3.60
N SER A 181 17.59 -20.28 4.65
CA SER A 181 16.45 -20.37 5.55
C SER A 181 16.21 -19.09 6.32
N ILE A 182 17.27 -18.42 6.79
CA ILE A 182 17.17 -17.09 7.39
C ILE A 182 16.59 -16.09 6.38
N ASP A 183 17.18 -16.03 5.19
CA ASP A 183 16.74 -15.12 4.14
C ASP A 183 15.28 -15.42 3.71
N TYR A 184 14.86 -16.68 3.69
CA TYR A 184 13.49 -17.08 3.37
C TYR A 184 12.53 -16.67 4.48
N MET A 185 12.83 -16.99 5.74
CA MET A 185 12.02 -16.58 6.89
C MET A 185 11.87 -15.07 6.98
N GLU A 186 12.95 -14.32 6.77
CA GLU A 186 12.89 -12.86 6.71
C GLU A 186 11.96 -12.35 5.62
N ARG A 187 11.84 -13.07 4.50
CA ARG A 187 10.98 -12.66 3.37
C ARG A 187 9.53 -13.09 3.53
N THR A 188 9.27 -14.25 4.11
CA THR A 188 7.95 -14.89 4.10
C THR A 188 7.29 -14.93 5.47
N GLY A 189 8.06 -14.83 6.55
CA GLY A 189 7.60 -15.08 7.91
C GLY A 189 7.30 -16.55 8.20
N LEU A 190 7.55 -17.46 7.26
CA LEU A 190 7.26 -18.89 7.38
C LEU A 190 8.51 -19.64 7.83
N THR A 191 8.37 -20.48 8.85
CA THR A 191 9.45 -21.32 9.39
C THR A 191 9.62 -22.65 8.66
N ASP A 192 8.74 -22.95 7.70
CA ASP A 192 8.71 -24.21 6.95
C ASP A 192 9.98 -24.47 6.15
N SER A 193 10.77 -23.41 5.90
CA SER A 193 12.04 -23.49 5.20
C SER A 193 13.24 -23.70 6.12
N ILE A 194 13.07 -23.84 7.45
CA ILE A 194 14.18 -24.14 8.36
C ILE A 194 14.46 -25.65 8.30
N PRO A 195 15.64 -26.09 7.83
CA PRO A 195 16.02 -27.49 7.87
C PRO A 195 15.86 -28.10 9.26
N ASP A 196 15.38 -29.34 9.30
CA ASP A 196 15.19 -30.09 10.54
C ASP A 196 16.47 -30.18 11.38
N PHE A 197 17.67 -30.21 10.77
CA PHE A 197 18.92 -30.22 11.54
C PHE A 197 19.11 -28.95 12.38
N ILE A 198 18.59 -27.80 11.95
CA ILE A 198 18.61 -26.55 12.71
C ILE A 198 17.59 -26.65 13.83
N LEU A 199 16.35 -27.05 13.52
CA LEU A 199 15.28 -27.24 14.51
C LEU A 199 15.67 -28.24 15.60
N ASN A 200 16.34 -29.33 15.22
CA ASN A 200 16.84 -30.38 16.10
C ASN A 200 18.09 -29.98 16.89
N THR A 201 18.86 -28.97 16.44
CA THR A 201 19.90 -28.35 17.28
C THR A 201 19.28 -27.57 18.46
N PHE A 202 17.98 -27.27 18.37
CA PHE A 202 17.22 -26.52 19.35
C PHE A 202 16.11 -27.36 20.02
N GLU A 203 16.39 -28.60 20.46
CA GLU A 203 15.40 -29.58 20.99
C GLU A 203 14.24 -29.02 21.86
N ASP A 204 14.43 -27.93 22.61
CA ASP A 204 13.36 -27.19 23.33
C ASP A 204 13.16 -25.72 22.91
N LYS A 205 14.11 -25.17 22.14
CA LYS A 205 14.22 -23.73 21.84
C LYS A 205 13.76 -23.35 20.43
N GLY A 206 13.68 -24.30 19.49
CA GLY A 206 13.35 -24.05 18.08
C GLY A 206 11.87 -23.76 17.89
N LYS A 207 11.01 -24.58 18.53
CA LYS A 207 9.57 -24.32 18.63
C LYS A 207 9.27 -23.00 19.33
N LYS A 208 10.03 -22.68 20.39
CA LYS A 208 9.93 -21.38 21.09
C LYS A 208 10.33 -20.21 20.20
N LEU A 209 11.35 -20.39 19.35
CA LEU A 209 11.80 -19.39 18.37
C LEU A 209 10.72 -19.12 17.30
N ALA A 210 10.12 -20.19 16.76
CA ALA A 210 9.02 -20.09 15.79
C ALA A 210 7.81 -19.38 16.39
N LEU A 211 7.39 -19.75 17.60
CA LEU A 211 6.30 -19.10 18.33
C LEU A 211 6.58 -17.62 18.63
N GLN A 212 7.81 -17.28 19.01
CA GLN A 212 8.22 -15.89 19.22
C GLN A 212 8.18 -15.07 17.91
N HIS A 213 8.54 -15.69 16.79
CA HIS A 213 8.47 -15.05 15.47
C HIS A 213 7.02 -14.83 15.02
N GLU A 214 6.14 -15.82 15.21
CA GLU A 214 4.71 -15.67 14.97
C GLU A 214 4.07 -14.57 15.84
N GLU A 215 4.41 -14.53 17.15
CA GLU A 215 3.95 -13.48 18.06
C GLU A 215 4.43 -12.10 17.57
N LEU A 216 5.68 -12.01 17.10
CA LEU A 216 6.25 -10.78 16.56
C LEU A 216 5.54 -10.31 15.29
N ILE A 217 5.25 -11.22 14.35
CA ILE A 217 4.48 -10.91 13.14
C ILE A 217 3.07 -10.44 13.52
N LYS A 218 2.40 -11.14 14.45
CA LYS A 218 1.07 -10.77 14.93
C LYS A 218 1.07 -9.38 15.55
N MET A 219 2.04 -9.08 16.42
CA MET A 219 2.17 -7.76 17.03
C MET A 219 2.44 -6.67 16.00
N ARG A 220 3.26 -6.93 14.96
CA ARG A 220 3.47 -5.98 13.85
C ARG A 220 2.19 -5.74 13.08
N LYS A 221 1.47 -6.80 12.70
CA LYS A 221 0.19 -6.70 11.99
C LYS A 221 -0.84 -5.90 12.78
N GLU A 222 -0.97 -6.17 14.09
CA GLU A 222 -1.84 -5.39 14.97
C GLU A 222 -1.45 -3.92 14.98
N ALA A 223 -0.17 -3.61 15.13
CA ALA A 223 0.30 -2.24 15.22
C ALA A 223 0.09 -1.47 13.89
N TYR A 224 0.34 -2.09 12.74
CA TYR A 224 0.05 -1.50 11.43
C TYR A 224 -1.46 -1.35 11.16
N SER A 225 -2.28 -2.30 11.62
CA SER A 225 -3.74 -2.19 11.49
C SER A 225 -4.34 -1.02 12.29
N MET A 226 -3.64 -0.53 13.32
CA MET A 226 -4.04 0.66 14.07
C MET A 226 -3.71 1.94 13.31
N ILE A 227 -2.63 1.95 12.53
CA ILE A 227 -2.24 3.07 11.66
C ILE A 227 -3.29 3.28 10.56
N ASP A 228 -3.83 2.19 9.99
CA ASP A 228 -4.94 2.25 9.04
C ASP A 228 -6.21 2.91 9.61
N LYS A 229 -6.34 2.97 10.95
CA LYS A 229 -7.45 3.65 11.61
C LYS A 229 -7.24 5.16 11.72
N GLY A 230 -6.08 5.69 11.36
CA GLY A 230 -5.76 7.12 11.40
C GLY A 230 -6.65 7.97 10.49
N TRP A 231 -6.62 9.29 10.71
CA TRP A 231 -7.16 10.26 9.77
C TRP A 231 -6.30 10.36 8.51
N LEU A 232 -6.95 10.39 7.36
CA LEU A 232 -6.36 10.79 6.09
C LEU A 232 -7.23 11.88 5.50
N TRP A 233 -6.64 13.03 5.18
CA TRP A 233 -7.29 14.12 4.49
C TRP A 233 -6.42 14.56 3.32
N THR A 234 -6.96 14.47 2.11
CA THR A 234 -6.27 14.86 0.89
C THR A 234 -7.02 15.97 0.16
N ILE A 235 -6.25 16.74 -0.60
CA ILE A 235 -6.75 17.64 -1.64
C ILE A 235 -6.11 17.25 -2.97
N SER A 236 -6.84 17.39 -4.06
CA SER A 236 -6.33 17.10 -5.39
C SER A 236 -6.80 18.14 -6.40
N ALA A 237 -5.98 18.31 -7.43
CA ALA A 237 -6.28 19.15 -8.58
C ALA A 237 -5.94 18.36 -9.85
N ASN A 238 -6.87 18.32 -10.80
CA ASN A 238 -6.67 17.63 -12.07
C ASN A 238 -7.20 18.45 -13.25
N GLY A 239 -6.53 18.34 -14.39
CA GLY A 239 -6.94 18.93 -15.67
C GLY A 239 -7.02 17.86 -16.74
N THR A 240 -7.96 18.01 -17.67
CA THR A 240 -8.14 17.08 -18.81
C THR A 240 -8.10 17.84 -20.12
N THR A 241 -7.39 17.28 -21.09
CA THR A 241 -7.37 17.74 -22.47
C THR A 241 -8.19 16.80 -23.38
N ASP A 242 -8.52 17.27 -24.57
CA ASP A 242 -9.05 16.45 -25.65
C ASP A 242 -7.93 15.86 -26.54
N HIS A 243 -8.32 15.19 -27.62
CA HIS A 243 -7.43 14.59 -28.61
C HIS A 243 -6.60 15.62 -29.41
N LEU A 244 -6.99 16.90 -29.38
CA LEU A 244 -6.27 18.03 -29.99
C LEU A 244 -5.42 18.78 -28.96
N ASN A 245 -5.27 18.23 -27.75
CA ASN A 245 -4.59 18.84 -26.60
C ASN A 245 -5.21 20.16 -26.12
N GLN A 246 -6.47 20.43 -26.46
CA GLN A 246 -7.20 21.58 -25.93
C GLN A 246 -7.71 21.27 -24.54
N PHE A 247 -7.65 22.25 -23.63
CA PHE A 247 -8.18 22.10 -22.29
C PHE A 247 -9.70 21.92 -22.32
N LYS A 248 -10.18 20.86 -21.69
CA LYS A 248 -11.60 20.48 -21.68
C LYS A 248 -12.22 20.63 -20.31
N SER A 249 -11.51 20.25 -19.24
CA SER A 249 -12.08 20.29 -17.90
C SER A 249 -11.02 20.35 -16.82
N GLY A 250 -11.42 20.87 -15.66
CA GLY A 250 -10.63 20.90 -14.44
C GLY A 250 -11.46 20.45 -13.25
N ALA A 251 -10.83 19.89 -12.22
CA ALA A 251 -11.50 19.61 -10.97
C ALA A 251 -10.57 19.79 -9.78
N LEU A 252 -11.16 20.21 -8.67
CA LEU A 252 -10.57 20.25 -7.33
C LEU A 252 -11.34 19.26 -6.48
N SER A 253 -10.67 18.34 -5.83
CA SER A 253 -11.32 17.36 -4.96
C SER A 253 -10.69 17.33 -3.58
N THR A 254 -11.46 16.86 -2.62
CA THR A 254 -10.98 16.51 -1.29
C THR A 254 -11.55 15.16 -0.87
N VAL A 255 -10.74 14.39 -0.15
CA VAL A 255 -11.14 13.12 0.42
C VAL A 255 -10.73 13.06 1.88
N ILE A 256 -11.66 12.64 2.73
CA ILE A 256 -11.44 12.42 4.16
C ILE A 256 -11.76 10.96 4.46
N LEU A 257 -10.78 10.23 4.99
CA LEU A 257 -10.95 8.89 5.51
C LEU A 257 -10.67 8.85 7.01
N LYS A 258 -11.48 8.09 7.76
CA LYS A 258 -11.19 7.76 9.16
C LYS A 258 -11.59 6.34 9.47
N GLY A 259 -10.65 5.51 9.89
CA GLY A 259 -10.98 4.15 10.29
C GLY A 259 -11.56 4.15 11.71
N ASN A 260 -12.76 3.59 11.86
CA ASN A 260 -13.30 3.18 13.16
C ASN A 260 -14.30 2.03 13.02
N ASN A 261 -13.96 1.04 12.18
CA ASN A 261 -14.69 -0.20 11.90
C ASN A 261 -16.24 -0.06 12.04
N PRO A 262 -16.94 0.55 11.06
CA PRO A 262 -16.49 0.78 9.68
C PRO A 262 -15.61 2.02 9.47
N GLU A 263 -14.93 2.08 8.33
CA GLU A 263 -14.15 3.25 7.93
C GLU A 263 -15.05 4.30 7.28
N LEU A 264 -15.04 5.52 7.81
CA LEU A 264 -15.67 6.67 7.19
C LEU A 264 -14.93 7.07 5.91
N ASP A 265 -15.68 7.37 4.86
CA ASP A 265 -15.19 7.91 3.60
C ASP A 265 -16.10 9.06 3.14
N ILE A 266 -15.55 10.27 3.12
CA ILE A 266 -16.21 11.47 2.62
C ILE A 266 -15.39 12.01 1.46
N ARG A 267 -16.07 12.32 0.35
CA ARG A 267 -15.45 12.85 -0.85
C ARG A 267 -16.24 14.05 -1.32
N SER A 268 -15.55 15.06 -1.80
CA SER A 268 -16.18 16.17 -2.51
C SER A 268 -15.31 16.61 -3.67
N THR A 269 -15.94 16.91 -4.79
CA THR A 269 -15.31 17.33 -6.03
C THR A 269 -16.05 18.52 -6.60
N PHE A 270 -15.34 19.62 -6.78
CA PHE A 270 -15.77 20.74 -7.58
C PHE A 270 -15.16 20.59 -8.97
N SER A 271 -15.99 20.66 -10.02
CA SER A 271 -15.52 20.48 -11.40
C SER A 271 -16.06 21.53 -12.34
N TYR A 272 -15.23 21.85 -13.33
CA TYR A 272 -15.51 22.71 -14.46
C TYR A 272 -15.36 21.88 -15.73
N VAL A 273 -16.36 21.87 -16.59
CA VAL A 273 -16.34 21.13 -17.86
C VAL A 273 -16.77 22.05 -19.00
N ASP A 274 -15.96 22.14 -20.04
CA ASP A 274 -16.33 22.78 -21.30
C ASP A 274 -16.88 21.72 -22.27
N THR A 275 -18.15 21.86 -22.69
CA THR A 275 -18.77 20.92 -23.62
C THR A 275 -18.57 21.38 -25.05
N LEU A 276 -17.82 20.60 -25.84
CA LEU A 276 -17.50 20.89 -27.24
C LEU A 276 -18.64 20.60 -28.24
N VAL A 277 -19.83 20.17 -27.79
CA VAL A 277 -20.73 19.45 -28.70
C VAL A 277 -21.57 20.37 -29.59
N ILE A 278 -22.06 21.55 -29.15
CA ILE A 278 -22.86 22.44 -30.04
C ILE A 278 -22.74 23.94 -29.69
N THR A 279 -22.60 24.29 -28.42
CA THR A 279 -22.32 25.67 -27.94
C THR A 279 -21.33 25.57 -26.79
N LYS A 280 -20.36 26.50 -26.70
CA LYS A 280 -19.40 26.58 -25.58
C LYS A 280 -20.13 26.94 -24.29
N ILE A 281 -20.79 25.96 -23.70
CA ILE A 281 -21.47 26.09 -22.43
C ILE A 281 -20.58 25.42 -21.41
N SER A 282 -19.92 26.24 -20.61
CA SER A 282 -19.10 25.76 -19.52
C SER A 282 -19.99 25.42 -18.32
N GLN A 283 -19.87 24.20 -17.83
CA GLN A 283 -20.68 23.71 -16.72
C GLN A 283 -19.84 23.62 -15.46
N VAL A 284 -20.44 24.04 -14.34
CA VAL A 284 -19.82 23.95 -13.02
C VAL A 284 -20.64 23.00 -12.16
N LYS A 285 -19.99 21.95 -11.63
CA LYS A 285 -20.63 20.93 -10.81
C LYS A 285 -19.95 20.77 -9.46
N LEU A 286 -20.75 20.50 -8.43
CA LEU A 286 -20.32 20.00 -7.13
C LEU A 286 -20.84 18.57 -6.98
N SER A 287 -19.94 17.62 -6.75
CA SER A 287 -20.28 16.23 -6.46
C SER A 287 -19.75 15.88 -5.08
N SER A 288 -20.61 15.41 -4.18
CA SER A 288 -20.22 15.01 -2.83
C SER A 288 -20.73 13.61 -2.53
N ALA A 289 -19.95 12.82 -1.82
CA ALA A 289 -20.33 11.48 -1.42
C ALA A 289 -19.88 11.20 0.01
N ALA A 290 -20.70 10.47 0.75
CA ALA A 290 -20.38 10.04 2.11
C ALA A 290 -20.81 8.59 2.29
N GLY A 291 -19.93 7.77 2.87
CA GLY A 291 -20.19 6.36 3.08
C GLY A 291 -19.30 5.73 4.13
N LEU A 292 -19.53 4.43 4.31
CA LEU A 292 -18.86 3.61 5.30
C LEU A 292 -18.28 2.38 4.59
N ASN A 293 -16.99 2.11 4.75
CA ASN A 293 -16.34 0.93 4.20
C ASN A 293 -16.25 -0.17 5.28
N PHE A 294 -16.86 -1.31 4.99
CA PHE A 294 -16.91 -2.49 5.85
C PHE A 294 -15.97 -3.57 5.31
N ALA A 295 -15.06 -4.04 6.14
CA ALA A 295 -14.28 -5.24 5.83
C ALA A 295 -15.11 -6.48 6.20
N LEU A 296 -15.74 -7.10 5.20
CA LEU A 296 -16.63 -8.25 5.40
C LEU A 296 -15.85 -9.54 5.68
N LEU A 297 -14.72 -9.71 5.00
CA LEU A 297 -13.84 -10.86 5.18
C LEU A 297 -12.40 -10.40 5.31
N LYS A 298 -11.69 -10.93 6.31
CA LYS A 298 -10.27 -10.65 6.56
C LYS A 298 -9.48 -11.94 6.54
N SER A 299 -8.30 -11.90 5.94
CA SER A 299 -7.26 -12.92 6.09
C SER A 299 -6.12 -12.38 6.95
N GLU A 300 -5.12 -13.22 7.18
CA GLU A 300 -3.87 -12.82 7.80
C GLU A 300 -3.09 -11.76 7.02
N THR A 301 -3.41 -11.55 5.73
CA THR A 301 -2.75 -10.60 4.83
C THR A 301 -3.58 -9.35 4.56
N GLY A 302 -4.72 -9.18 5.25
CA GLY A 302 -5.58 -7.99 5.19
C GLY A 302 -7.03 -8.30 4.77
N ASN A 303 -7.76 -7.28 4.34
CA ASN A 303 -9.17 -7.43 3.93
C ASN A 303 -9.27 -8.16 2.58
N LEU A 304 -10.00 -9.28 2.53
CA LEU A 304 -10.28 -10.02 1.28
C LEU A 304 -11.51 -9.48 0.55
N ILE A 305 -12.53 -9.11 1.31
CA ILE A 305 -13.80 -8.59 0.77
C ILE A 305 -14.14 -7.31 1.52
N GLU A 306 -14.39 -6.24 0.78
CA GLU A 306 -14.86 -4.95 1.32
C GLU A 306 -16.20 -4.60 0.69
N PHE A 307 -17.12 -4.07 1.50
CA PHE A 307 -18.41 -3.55 1.05
C PHE A 307 -18.58 -2.12 1.53
N LYS A 308 -18.93 -1.23 0.62
CA LYS A 308 -19.04 0.20 0.89
C LYS A 308 -20.36 0.74 0.40
N PRO A 309 -21.40 0.82 1.25
CA PRO A 309 -22.57 1.64 0.97
C PRO A 309 -22.22 3.13 1.10
N TYR A 310 -22.74 3.95 0.21
CA TYR A 310 -22.57 5.40 0.25
C TYR A 310 -23.73 6.14 -0.42
N LEU A 311 -23.96 7.35 0.05
CA LEU A 311 -24.86 8.31 -0.59
C LEU A 311 -24.01 9.27 -1.42
N ALA A 312 -24.51 9.65 -2.58
CA ALA A 312 -23.87 10.66 -3.42
C ALA A 312 -24.89 11.72 -3.84
N TYR A 313 -24.43 12.97 -3.90
CA TYR A 313 -25.20 14.12 -4.31
C TYR A 313 -24.43 14.87 -5.37
N GLU A 314 -25.07 15.13 -6.51
CA GLU A 314 -24.53 15.95 -7.57
C GLU A 314 -25.38 17.21 -7.72
N LEU A 315 -24.74 18.37 -7.83
CA LEU A 315 -25.37 19.67 -7.99
C LEU A 315 -24.69 20.45 -9.12
N ILE A 316 -25.47 20.86 -10.11
CA ILE A 316 -25.05 21.76 -11.17
C ILE A 316 -25.26 23.19 -10.67
N LEU A 317 -24.15 23.89 -10.48
CA LEU A 317 -24.14 25.27 -9.98
C LEU A 317 -24.40 26.28 -11.10
N LYS A 318 -23.91 26.00 -12.32
CA LYS A 318 -24.05 26.87 -13.48
C LYS A 318 -24.26 26.08 -14.75
N ASN A 319 -25.08 26.64 -15.63
CA ASN A 319 -25.31 26.19 -17.00
C ASN A 319 -25.71 24.70 -17.11
N PRO A 320 -26.89 24.31 -16.55
CA PRO A 320 -27.43 22.98 -16.82
C PRO A 320 -27.71 22.82 -18.32
N ILE A 321 -27.41 21.65 -18.85
CA ILE A 321 -27.73 21.32 -20.25
C ILE A 321 -29.25 21.06 -20.34
N ALA A 322 -29.85 21.26 -21.52
CA ALA A 322 -31.26 20.98 -21.73
C ALA A 322 -31.61 19.54 -21.30
N ASN A 323 -32.68 19.39 -20.50
CA ASN A 323 -33.15 18.14 -19.90
C ASN A 323 -32.20 17.48 -18.88
N GLU A 324 -31.16 18.19 -18.43
CA GLU A 324 -30.33 17.74 -17.30
C GLU A 324 -30.92 18.23 -15.98
N GLU A 325 -31.10 17.33 -15.02
CA GLU A 325 -31.55 17.70 -13.68
C GLU A 325 -30.48 18.50 -12.96
N LYS A 326 -30.87 19.61 -12.34
CA LYS A 326 -29.96 20.49 -11.62
C LYS A 326 -29.29 19.79 -10.43
N SER A 327 -29.97 18.82 -9.82
CA SER A 327 -29.42 18.01 -8.75
C SER A 327 -29.93 16.59 -8.84
N VAL A 328 -29.08 15.63 -8.46
CA VAL A 328 -29.46 14.22 -8.38
C VAL A 328 -28.89 13.61 -7.11
N PHE A 329 -29.68 12.78 -6.45
CA PHE A 329 -29.27 12.03 -5.28
C PHE A 329 -29.22 10.51 -5.56
N PHE A 330 -28.11 9.87 -5.21
CA PHE A 330 -27.86 8.46 -5.48
C PHE A 330 -27.62 7.68 -4.18
N ALA A 331 -28.14 6.46 -4.13
CA ALA A 331 -27.71 5.43 -3.20
C ALA A 331 -26.83 4.43 -3.96
N ASN A 332 -25.60 4.27 -3.53
CA ASN A 332 -24.63 3.42 -4.22
C ASN A 332 -24.01 2.42 -3.26
N ALA A 333 -23.47 1.35 -3.82
CA ALA A 333 -22.65 0.41 -3.08
C ALA A 333 -21.49 -0.10 -3.94
N ASP A 334 -20.30 -0.19 -3.35
CA ASP A 334 -19.16 -0.87 -3.96
C ASP A 334 -18.90 -2.19 -3.22
N LEU A 335 -18.85 -3.31 -3.94
CA LEU A 335 -18.31 -4.58 -3.47
C LEU A 335 -16.93 -4.77 -4.07
N ARG A 336 -15.92 -5.01 -3.25
CA ARG A 336 -14.53 -5.15 -3.69
C ARG A 336 -13.98 -6.48 -3.27
N ILE A 337 -13.43 -7.21 -4.22
CA ILE A 337 -12.81 -8.51 -3.99
C ILE A 337 -11.32 -8.39 -4.26
N ARG A 338 -10.51 -8.78 -3.28
CA ARG A 338 -9.06 -8.85 -3.40
C ARG A 338 -8.67 -10.16 -4.08
N ILE A 339 -8.03 -10.09 -5.24
CA ILE A 339 -7.57 -11.27 -5.99
C ILE A 339 -6.13 -11.61 -5.62
N THR A 340 -5.29 -10.59 -5.52
CA THR A 340 -3.92 -10.71 -5.01
C THR A 340 -3.66 -9.59 -4.01
N GLN A 341 -2.51 -9.59 -3.34
CA GLN A 341 -2.10 -8.51 -2.42
C GLN A 341 -2.21 -7.09 -3.02
N ASN A 342 -2.19 -7.02 -4.34
CA ASN A 342 -2.04 -5.81 -5.12
C ASN A 342 -3.19 -5.56 -6.12
N LEU A 343 -4.01 -6.57 -6.41
CA LEU A 343 -5.09 -6.52 -7.39
C LEU A 343 -6.45 -6.57 -6.70
N TRP A 344 -7.28 -5.55 -6.98
CA TRP A 344 -8.66 -5.48 -6.53
C TRP A 344 -9.63 -5.47 -7.72
N LEU A 345 -10.74 -6.18 -7.56
CA LEU A 345 -11.87 -6.17 -8.48
C LEU A 345 -13.07 -5.49 -7.80
N PRO A 346 -13.25 -4.17 -8.00
CA PRO A 346 -14.46 -3.45 -7.59
C PRO A 346 -15.64 -3.67 -8.55
N PHE A 347 -16.78 -4.03 -7.96
CA PHE A 347 -18.11 -4.05 -8.56
C PHE A 347 -18.92 -2.92 -7.94
N THR A 348 -19.45 -2.00 -8.76
CA THR A 348 -20.24 -0.87 -8.27
C THR A 348 -21.69 -1.04 -8.68
N LEU A 349 -22.58 -0.94 -7.69
CA LEU A 349 -24.02 -0.88 -7.83
C LEU A 349 -24.44 0.58 -7.65
N LYS A 350 -25.14 1.15 -8.64
CA LYS A 350 -25.68 2.50 -8.57
C LYS A 350 -27.19 2.49 -8.65
N TYR A 351 -27.83 3.24 -7.77
CA TYR A 351 -29.26 3.42 -7.75
C TYR A 351 -29.61 4.92 -7.71
N ASP A 352 -30.34 5.36 -8.71
CA ASP A 352 -30.91 6.71 -8.81
C ASP A 352 -32.22 6.74 -8.02
N LEU A 353 -32.24 7.50 -6.92
CA LEU A 353 -33.38 7.54 -5.99
C LEU A 353 -34.56 8.34 -6.54
N GLU A 354 -34.32 9.25 -7.49
CA GLU A 354 -35.38 10.09 -8.06
C GLU A 354 -36.08 9.37 -9.22
N LYS A 355 -35.30 8.64 -10.03
CA LYS A 355 -35.82 7.93 -11.21
C LYS A 355 -36.11 6.45 -10.98
N ASN A 356 -35.79 5.91 -9.80
CA ASN A 356 -35.91 4.50 -9.45
C ASN A 356 -35.15 3.55 -10.40
N ASN A 357 -34.04 4.00 -10.98
CA ASN A 357 -33.28 3.26 -11.98
C ASN A 357 -32.02 2.61 -11.37
N PHE A 358 -31.70 1.39 -11.83
CA PHE A 358 -30.57 0.58 -11.36
C PHE A 358 -29.54 0.35 -12.47
N LEU A 359 -28.26 0.59 -12.18
CA LEU A 359 -27.14 0.34 -13.11
C LEU A 359 -25.94 -0.26 -12.37
N GLY A 360 -25.30 -1.29 -12.96
CA GLY A 360 -24.10 -1.94 -12.43
C GLY A 360 -22.88 -1.78 -13.35
N PHE A 361 -21.68 -1.57 -12.79
CA PHE A 361 -20.42 -1.42 -13.54
C PHE A 361 -19.26 -2.21 -12.91
N LEU A 362 -18.36 -2.76 -13.75
CA LEU A 362 -17.14 -3.47 -13.33
C LEU A 362 -15.88 -2.64 -13.63
N ASN A 363 -15.00 -2.50 -12.64
CA ASN A 363 -13.70 -1.83 -12.77
C ASN A 363 -12.55 -2.75 -12.31
N VAL A 364 -11.33 -2.59 -12.86
CA VAL A 364 -10.15 -3.42 -12.49
C VAL A 364 -8.96 -2.53 -12.14
N SER A 365 -8.39 -2.66 -10.93
CA SER A 365 -7.23 -1.86 -10.50
C SER A 365 -6.06 -2.71 -9.99
N LEU A 366 -4.84 -2.43 -10.48
CA LEU A 366 -3.63 -3.18 -10.16
C LEU A 366 -2.55 -2.25 -9.55
N ASN A 367 -2.21 -2.47 -8.29
CA ASN A 367 -1.15 -1.74 -7.59
C ASN A 367 0.20 -2.45 -7.82
N LEU A 368 1.28 -1.73 -8.13
CA LEU A 368 2.59 -2.35 -8.35
C LEU A 368 3.54 -1.98 -7.21
N ASN A 369 4.13 -3.00 -6.57
CA ASN A 369 5.18 -2.79 -5.57
C ASN A 369 6.55 -2.73 -6.27
N PRO A 370 7.31 -1.62 -6.18
CA PRO A 370 8.61 -1.48 -6.83
C PRO A 370 9.76 -2.18 -6.09
N LEU A 371 9.54 -2.66 -4.85
CA LEU A 371 10.54 -3.36 -4.05
C LEU A 371 10.63 -4.83 -4.46
N LYS A 372 11.25 -5.08 -5.62
CA LYS A 372 11.81 -6.40 -5.96
C LYS A 372 13.21 -6.54 -5.39
#